data_AF-A0A2D6JJU7-F1
#
_entry.id   AF-A0A2D6JJU7-F1
#
_cell.length_a   1.000
_cell.length_b   1.000
_cell.length_c   1.000
_cell.angle_alpha   90.00
_cell.angle_beta   90.00
_cell.angle_gamma   90.00
#
_symmetry.space_group_name_H-M   'P 1'
#
loop_
_entity.id
_entity.type
_entity.pdbx_description
1 polymer ?
#
loop_
_entity_poly.entity_id
_entity_poly.type
_entity_poly.pdbx_seq_one_letter_code
_entity_poly.pdbx_strand_id
1 'polypeptide(L)'
;MQSFLSKFNPYFVESLSLSMGLFTTFYLHAIYDLPVILVSCIGCLFVDLVFKRTRLVTSPFYCGSFAGMISSQLLHHEYHILVLGFSCAMVYQLSKGFFIGFGGKLGSVAFVASMISYCIGAIWN
;
A
#
# COMPACT_ATOMS: atom_id res chain seq x y z
N MET A 1 -12.37 13.98 13.47
CA MET A 1 -12.18 12.71 12.73
C MET A 1 -11.04 11.86 13.30
N GLN A 2 -9.88 12.42 13.70
CA GLN A 2 -8.83 11.66 14.43
C GLN A 2 -9.33 11.02 15.74
N SER A 3 -10.12 11.76 16.52
CA SER A 3 -10.68 11.28 17.80
C SER A 3 -11.66 10.09 17.66
N PHE A 4 -12.23 9.85 16.48
CA PHE A 4 -13.15 8.73 16.24
C PHE A 4 -12.41 7.48 15.75
N LEU A 5 -11.40 7.65 14.89
CA LEU A 5 -10.56 6.55 14.39
C LEU A 5 -9.60 6.00 15.45
N SER A 6 -9.14 6.80 16.40
CA SER A 6 -8.32 6.33 17.53
C SER A 6 -9.10 5.48 18.54
N LYS A 7 -10.43 5.44 18.44
CA LYS A 7 -11.29 4.55 19.25
C LYS A 7 -11.25 3.11 18.73
N PHE A 8 -10.79 2.90 17.49
CA PHE A 8 -10.52 1.62 16.88
C PHE A 8 -9.04 1.24 17.03
N ASN A 9 -8.72 -0.06 17.01
CA ASN A 9 -7.33 -0.53 17.05
C ASN A 9 -6.53 0.09 15.89
N PRO A 10 -5.46 0.86 16.16
CA PRO A 10 -4.76 1.65 15.14
C PRO A 10 -4.16 0.78 14.04
N TYR A 11 -3.74 -0.43 14.38
CA TYR A 11 -3.23 -1.45 13.45
C TYR A 11 -4.27 -1.89 12.41
N PHE A 12 -5.53 -1.98 12.81
CA PHE A 12 -6.60 -2.42 11.92
C PHE A 12 -6.93 -1.34 10.88
N VAL A 13 -7.01 -0.08 11.30
CA VAL A 13 -7.26 1.07 10.41
C VAL A 13 -6.16 1.20 9.36
N GLU A 14 -4.89 1.00 9.76
CA GLU A 14 -3.77 1.10 8.84
C GLU A 14 -3.77 0.00 7.79
N SER A 15 -4.03 -1.24 8.20
CA SER A 15 -4.11 -2.38 7.28
C SER A 15 -5.20 -2.17 6.24
N LEU A 16 -6.37 -1.64 6.66
CA LEU A 16 -7.49 -1.33 5.77
C LEU A 16 -7.15 -0.20 4.80
N SER A 17 -6.48 0.84 5.28
CA SER A 17 -6.08 1.97 4.43
C SER A 17 -5.01 1.57 3.42
N LEU A 18 -4.10 0.67 3.81
CA LEU A 18 -3.05 0.15 2.93
C LEU A 18 -3.65 -0.70 1.81
N SER A 19 -4.55 -1.63 2.14
CA SER A 19 -5.20 -2.46 1.14
C SER A 19 -6.03 -1.62 0.17
N MET A 20 -6.75 -0.61 0.65
CA MET A 20 -7.48 0.34 -0.21
C MET A 20 -6.57 1.03 -1.22
N GLY A 21 -5.40 1.52 -0.80
CA GLY A 21 -4.43 2.18 -1.69
C GLY A 21 -3.86 1.23 -2.74
N LEU A 22 -3.55 0.00 -2.34
CA LEU A 22 -3.04 -1.04 -3.24
C LEU A 22 -4.07 -1.43 -4.30
N PHE A 23 -5.32 -1.70 -3.89
CA PHE A 23 -6.37 -2.08 -4.83
C PHE A 23 -6.75 -0.95 -5.78
N THR A 24 -6.89 0.28 -5.28
CA THR A 24 -7.24 1.42 -6.14
C THR A 24 -6.16 1.65 -7.20
N THR A 25 -4.89 1.74 -6.81
CA THR A 25 -3.79 1.96 -7.75
C THR A 25 -3.66 0.84 -8.79
N PHE A 26 -3.75 -0.42 -8.35
CA PHE A 26 -3.69 -1.57 -9.25
C PHE A 26 -4.86 -1.58 -10.26
N TYR A 27 -6.10 -1.39 -9.80
CA TYR A 27 -7.28 -1.47 -10.66
C TYR A 27 -7.38 -0.29 -11.64
N LEU A 28 -7.02 0.92 -11.18
CA LEU A 28 -6.95 2.11 -12.04
C LEU A 28 -5.85 1.95 -13.10
N HIS A 29 -4.70 1.40 -12.74
CA HIS A 29 -3.64 1.13 -13.71
C HIS A 29 -4.06 0.05 -14.72
N ALA A 30 -4.70 -1.04 -14.26
CA ALA A 30 -5.12 -2.15 -15.10
C ALA A 30 -6.22 -1.79 -16.12
N ILE A 31 -7.14 -0.88 -15.77
CA ILE A 31 -8.25 -0.51 -16.67
C ILE A 31 -7.87 0.60 -17.64
N TYR A 32 -7.12 1.61 -17.18
CA TYR A 32 -6.97 2.85 -17.92
C TYR A 32 -5.61 3.00 -18.64
N ASP A 33 -4.70 2.03 -18.50
CA ASP A 33 -3.31 2.10 -19.01
C ASP A 33 -2.60 3.41 -18.64
N LEU A 34 -3.04 4.04 -17.55
CA LEU A 34 -2.52 5.32 -17.10
C LEU A 34 -1.12 5.11 -16.49
N PRO A 35 -0.24 6.12 -16.59
CA PRO A 35 1.03 6.08 -15.89
C PRO A 35 0.79 5.92 -14.39
N VAL A 36 1.37 4.87 -13.81
CA VAL A 36 1.22 4.44 -12.41
C VAL A 36 1.51 5.57 -11.40
N ILE A 37 2.43 6.46 -11.78
CA ILE A 37 2.84 7.62 -11.00
C ILE A 37 1.68 8.62 -10.88
N LEU A 38 0.94 8.86 -11.96
CA LEU A 38 -0.17 9.82 -12.00
C LEU A 38 -1.34 9.33 -11.14
N VAL A 39 -1.71 8.06 -11.28
CA VAL A 39 -2.76 7.40 -10.50
C VAL A 39 -2.45 7.49 -9.00
N SER A 40 -1.21 7.20 -8.62
CA SER A 40 -0.78 7.23 -7.23
C SER A 40 -0.74 8.64 -6.65
N CYS A 41 -0.23 9.63 -7.41
CA CYS A 41 -0.23 11.03 -6.99
C CYS A 41 -1.64 11.56 -6.73
N ILE A 42 -2.57 11.31 -7.67
CA ILE A 42 -3.96 11.76 -7.56
C ILE A 42 -4.65 11.05 -6.39
N GLY A 43 -4.47 9.72 -6.26
CA GLY A 43 -5.05 8.94 -5.16
C GLY A 43 -4.58 9.40 -3.79
N CYS A 44 -3.27 9.60 -3.63
CA CYS A 44 -2.70 10.06 -2.36
C CYS A 44 -3.14 11.49 -2.01
N LEU A 45 -3.18 12.38 -3.00
CA LEU A 45 -3.67 13.75 -2.81
C LEU A 45 -5.15 13.77 -2.43
N PHE A 46 -5.97 12.93 -3.06
CA PHE A 46 -7.39 12.80 -2.74
C PHE A 46 -7.61 12.34 -1.29
N VAL A 47 -6.88 11.30 -0.86
CA VAL A 47 -6.95 10.81 0.53
C VAL A 47 -6.49 11.87 1.52
N ASP A 48 -5.41 12.60 1.24
CA ASP A 48 -4.92 13.67 2.11
C ASP A 48 -5.95 14.80 2.30
N LEU A 49 -6.67 15.16 1.23
CA LEU A 49 -7.71 16.18 1.25
C LEU A 49 -8.95 15.73 2.04
N VAL A 50 -9.45 14.52 1.77
CA VAL A 50 -10.66 13.98 2.42
C VAL A 50 -10.43 13.74 3.91
N PHE A 51 -9.28 13.16 4.26
CA PHE A 51 -8.97 12.78 5.62
C PHE A 51 -8.20 13.84 6.40
N LYS A 52 -8.19 15.11 5.94
CA LYS A 52 -7.55 16.27 6.58
C LYS A 52 -6.15 15.95 7.13
N ARG A 53 -5.29 15.34 6.31
CA ARG A 53 -3.88 15.00 6.65
C ARG A 53 -3.76 14.12 7.91
N THR A 54 -4.68 13.18 8.11
CA THR A 54 -4.57 12.23 9.23
C THR A 54 -3.51 11.17 8.95
N ARG A 55 -2.39 11.26 9.70
CA ARG A 55 -1.22 10.39 9.53
C ARG A 55 -1.53 8.88 9.61
N LEU A 56 -2.54 8.51 10.40
CA LEU A 56 -2.97 7.11 10.56
C LEU A 56 -3.53 6.50 9.27
N VAL A 57 -3.99 7.32 8.33
CA VAL A 57 -4.62 6.88 7.07
C VAL A 57 -3.71 7.22 5.89
N THR A 58 -3.14 8.43 5.84
CA THR A 58 -2.31 8.84 4.70
C THR A 58 -1.05 7.99 4.56
N SER A 59 -0.33 7.71 5.65
CA SER A 59 0.93 6.93 5.63
C SER A 59 0.75 5.51 5.08
N PRO A 60 -0.19 4.69 5.61
CA PRO A 60 -0.43 3.35 5.07
C PRO A 60 -1.01 3.38 3.65
N PHE A 61 -1.87 4.36 3.32
CA PHE A 61 -2.39 4.50 1.94
C PHE A 61 -1.28 4.77 0.93
N TYR A 62 -0.31 5.63 1.29
CA TYR A 62 0.86 5.94 0.47
C TYR A 62 1.74 4.69 0.26
N CYS A 63 1.97 3.93 1.34
CA CYS A 63 2.70 2.66 1.28
C CYS A 63 1.99 1.63 0.36
N GLY A 64 0.66 1.51 0.51
CA GLY A 64 -0.17 0.63 -0.31
C GLY A 64 -0.16 1.02 -1.79
N SER A 65 -0.23 2.32 -2.08
CA SER A 65 -0.15 2.84 -3.46
C SER A 65 1.15 2.46 -4.14
N PHE A 66 2.30 2.52 -3.45
CA PHE A 66 3.57 2.04 -3.99
C PHE A 66 3.58 0.54 -4.25
N ALA A 67 3.06 -0.25 -3.31
CA ALA A 67 2.96 -1.69 -3.47
C ALA A 67 2.04 -2.09 -4.65
N GLY A 68 1.03 -1.27 -4.95
CA GLY A 68 0.13 -1.45 -6.09
C GLY A 68 0.68 -1.01 -7.45
N MET A 69 1.87 -0.38 -7.53
CA MET A 69 2.48 0.04 -8.81
C MET A 69 3.12 -1.10 -9.62
N ILE A 70 2.92 -2.36 -9.21
CA ILE A 70 3.53 -3.51 -9.88
C ILE A 70 2.85 -3.75 -11.23
N SER A 71 3.67 -3.97 -12.27
CA SER A 71 3.18 -4.25 -13.61
C SER A 71 2.32 -5.52 -13.63
N SER A 72 1.18 -5.45 -14.32
CA SER A 72 0.28 -6.58 -14.58
C SER A 72 0.97 -7.75 -15.29
N GLN A 73 2.06 -7.50 -16.02
CA GLN A 73 2.87 -8.53 -16.67
C GLN A 73 3.56 -9.48 -15.68
N LEU A 74 3.78 -9.06 -14.44
CA LEU A 74 4.33 -9.90 -13.36
C LEU A 74 3.25 -10.65 -12.57
N LEU A 75 1.98 -10.27 -12.71
CA LEU A 75 0.86 -10.76 -11.90
C LEU A 75 -0.10 -11.56 -12.79
N HIS A 76 0.32 -12.76 -13.19
CA HIS A 76 -0.52 -13.69 -13.99
C HIS A 76 -1.80 -14.13 -13.25
N HIS A 77 -1.83 -14.03 -11.91
CA HIS A 77 -2.99 -14.38 -11.08
C HIS A 77 -3.32 -13.32 -10.04
N GLU A 78 -4.61 -13.02 -9.90
CA GLU A 78 -5.16 -12.07 -8.92
C GLU A 78 -4.80 -12.42 -7.46
N TYR A 79 -4.51 -13.71 -7.21
CA TYR A 79 -4.04 -14.21 -5.92
C TYR A 79 -2.72 -13.57 -5.47
N HIS A 80 -1.84 -13.19 -6.40
CA HIS A 80 -0.57 -12.55 -6.02
C HIS A 80 -0.77 -11.18 -5.38
N ILE A 81 -1.81 -10.43 -5.78
CA ILE A 81 -2.12 -9.10 -5.24
C ILE A 81 -2.55 -9.22 -3.77
N LEU A 82 -3.32 -10.25 -3.43
CA LEU A 82 -3.73 -10.53 -2.05
C LEU A 82 -2.53 -10.87 -1.17
N VAL A 83 -1.63 -11.73 -1.67
CA VAL A 83 -0.37 -12.07 -0.96
C VAL A 83 0.50 -10.82 -0.78
N LEU A 84 0.52 -9.92 -1.77
CA LEU A 84 1.27 -8.68 -1.73
C LEU A 84 0.71 -7.69 -0.71
N GLY A 85 -0.61 -7.53 -0.66
CA GLY A 85 -1.25 -6.70 0.37
C GLY A 85 -1.01 -7.24 1.77
N PHE A 86 -1.10 -8.56 1.96
CA PHE A 86 -0.88 -9.20 3.26
C PHE A 86 0.58 -9.06 3.72
N SER A 87 1.54 -9.36 2.85
CA SER A 87 2.97 -9.21 3.15
C SER A 87 3.34 -7.75 3.42
N CYS A 88 2.79 -6.80 2.65
CA CYS A 88 3.04 -5.37 2.85
C CYS A 88 2.48 -4.87 4.18
N ALA A 89 1.25 -5.26 4.56
CA ALA A 89 0.68 -4.93 5.86
C ALA A 89 1.53 -5.49 7.03
N MET A 90 2.00 -6.73 6.90
CA MET A 90 2.83 -7.38 7.91
C MET A 90 4.19 -6.67 8.07
N VAL A 91 4.89 -6.39 6.97
CA VAL A 91 6.17 -5.67 6.97
C VAL A 91 6.00 -4.22 7.47
N TYR A 92 4.91 -3.54 7.09
CA TYR A 92 4.60 -2.19 7.55
C TYR A 92 4.45 -2.14 9.07
N GLN A 93 3.75 -3.11 9.64
CA GLN A 93 3.53 -3.17 11.08
C GLN A 93 4.80 -3.49 11.86
N LEU A 94 5.65 -4.37 11.33
CA LEU A 94 6.98 -4.67 11.90
C LEU A 94 7.91 -3.45 11.83
N SER A 95 7.86 -2.70 10.73
CA SER A 95 8.75 -1.55 10.50
C SER A 95 8.45 -0.35 11.41
N LYS A 96 7.30 -0.32 12.10
CA LYS A 96 6.97 0.75 13.05
C LYS A 96 7.94 0.86 14.21
N GLY A 97 8.53 -0.26 14.65
CA GLY A 97 9.41 -0.31 15.82
C GLY A 97 10.85 0.18 15.56
N PHE A 98 11.30 0.19 14.30
CA PHE A 98 12.75 0.22 14.02
C PHE A 98 13.32 1.58 13.60
N PHE A 99 12.50 2.56 13.24
CA PHE A 99 13.04 3.80 12.67
C PHE A 99 12.10 4.99 12.92
N ILE A 100 12.60 6.22 12.84
CA ILE A 100 11.87 7.48 13.15
C ILE A 100 11.66 8.37 11.90
N GLY A 101 11.91 7.86 10.69
CA GLY A 101 11.70 8.57 9.42
C GLY A 101 10.30 8.42 8.79
N PHE A 102 9.94 9.30 7.85
CA PHE A 102 8.59 9.35 7.25
C PHE A 102 8.53 8.90 5.78
N GLY A 103 9.47 9.32 4.93
CA GLY A 103 9.41 9.07 3.48
C GLY A 103 10.10 7.77 3.05
N GLY A 104 11.42 7.68 3.25
CA GLY A 104 12.22 6.55 2.75
C GLY A 104 11.78 5.19 3.28
N LYS A 105 11.23 5.14 4.49
CA LYS A 105 10.73 3.89 5.09
C LYS A 105 9.57 3.26 4.35
N LEU A 106 8.59 4.06 3.95
CA LEU A 106 7.38 3.56 3.31
C LEU A 106 7.75 2.89 1.97
N GLY A 107 8.69 3.51 1.25
CA GLY A 107 9.28 2.92 0.04
C GLY A 107 10.05 1.63 0.32
N SER A 108 10.89 1.59 1.36
CA SER A 108 11.62 0.36 1.72
C SER A 108 10.70 -0.79 2.11
N VAL A 109 9.65 -0.51 2.88
CA VAL A 109 8.62 -1.50 3.26
C VAL A 109 7.92 -2.05 2.01
N ALA A 110 7.48 -1.16 1.11
CA ALA A 110 6.86 -1.57 -0.14
C ALA A 110 7.82 -2.43 -0.99
N PHE A 111 9.08 -2.03 -1.12
CA PHE A 111 10.09 -2.80 -1.86
C PHE A 111 10.33 -4.20 -1.29
N VAL A 112 10.48 -4.32 0.03
CA VAL A 112 10.66 -5.62 0.70
C VAL A 112 9.43 -6.50 0.51
N ALA A 113 8.22 -5.94 0.65
CA ALA A 113 6.98 -6.67 0.44
C ALA A 113 6.81 -7.16 -1.02
N SER A 114 7.15 -6.31 -2.00
CA SER A 114 7.13 -6.68 -3.42
C SER A 114 8.16 -7.77 -3.72
N MET A 115 9.36 -7.71 -3.13
CA MET A 115 10.39 -8.75 -3.31
C MET A 115 9.97 -10.10 -2.73
N ILE A 116 9.39 -10.11 -1.52
CA ILE A 116 8.83 -11.32 -0.90
C ILE A 116 7.75 -11.92 -1.80
N SER A 117 6.83 -11.08 -2.27
CA SER A 117 5.73 -11.54 -3.12
C SER A 117 6.20 -12.05 -4.48
N TYR A 118 7.26 -11.44 -5.04
CA TYR A 118 7.89 -11.92 -6.27
C TYR A 118 8.56 -13.29 -6.07
N CYS A 119 9.29 -13.49 -4.97
CA CYS A 119 9.90 -14.79 -4.66
C CYS A 119 8.85 -15.90 -4.54
N ILE A 120 7.69 -15.58 -3.95
CA ILE A 120 6.56 -16.53 -3.85
C ILE A 120 5.98 -16.84 -5.24
N GLY A 121 5.86 -15.84 -6.11
CA GLY A 121 5.43 -16.05 -7.50
C GLY A 121 6.40 -16.86 -8.33
N ALA A 122 7.70 -16.66 -8.15
CA ALA A 122 8.74 -17.42 -8.84
C ALA A 122 8.76 -18.92 -8.45
N ILE A 123 8.27 -19.29 -7.28
CA ILE A 123 8.16 -20.70 -6.87
C ILE A 123 7.03 -21.41 -7.64
N TRP A 124 6.04 -20.66 -8.13
CA TRP A 124 4.82 -21.23 -8.71
C TRP A 124 4.78 -21.22 -10.25
N ASN A 125 5.78 -20.62 -10.91
CA ASN A 125 5.92 -20.53 -12.36
C ASN A 125 7.08 -21.40 -12.86
#